data_AF-A0A836I9T1-F1
#
_entry.id   AF-A0A836I9T1-F1
#
_cell.length_a   1.000
_cell.length_b   1.000
_cell.length_c   1.000
_cell.angle_alpha   90.00
_cell.angle_beta   90.00
_cell.angle_gamma   90.00
#
_symmetry.space_group_name_H-M   'P 1'
#
loop_
_entity.id
_entity.type
_entity.pdbx_description
1 polymer ?
#
loop_
_entity_poly.entity_id
_entity_poly.type
_entity_poly.pdbx_seq_one_letter_code
_entity_poly.pdbx_strand_id
1 'polypeptide(L)'
;MGDVKVSFAFVTSRSLNCCASTHCGEESAIGVSEPRSEALLNHSRDAILKVLDYDTGYARVFRMTHPHGASMRCVYESLANVMAANSSEMICYTPPPMSAGGVLSLCAMKVLEPADEVPDVLFCQKAAVPRRSAVSLSRWLLINVLMCGSDGVLTVGHVPCAVPVAVGFITRDGVFNSMCALLKMGLECDRQLRGCALFCCTAEEKSLVLRDPFFDGACPSQVAIIYGVVDVGEVVLVSAPLLPSVSKARPSVLQAVVVRRYAEDGVTLYDVKEVDTTLVLERLTCTQLVPL
;
A
#
# COMPACT_ATOMS: atom_id res chain seq x y z
N MET A 1 -15.34 -13.01 20.21
CA MET A 1 -13.97 -13.29 19.73
C MET A 1 -13.86 -12.59 18.40
N GLY A 2 -13.06 -11.53 18.31
CA GLY A 2 -12.84 -10.80 17.06
C GLY A 2 -11.36 -10.86 16.75
N ASP A 3 -11.03 -11.33 15.55
CA ASP A 3 -9.66 -11.55 15.10
C ASP A 3 -8.87 -10.24 15.06
N VAL A 4 -7.61 -10.31 15.50
CA VAL A 4 -6.65 -9.23 15.40
C VAL A 4 -6.15 -9.21 13.96
N LYS A 5 -6.69 -8.30 13.14
CA LYS A 5 -6.16 -8.01 11.80
C LYS A 5 -5.31 -6.75 11.84
N VAL A 6 -4.00 -6.91 11.75
CA VAL A 6 -3.19 -5.98 10.96
C VAL A 6 -2.42 -6.84 9.96
N SER A 7 -3.20 -7.24 8.98
CA SER A 7 -2.82 -7.85 7.71
C SER A 7 -3.66 -7.06 6.73
N PHE A 8 -3.12 -6.56 5.63
CA PHE A 8 -3.97 -6.01 4.57
C PHE A 8 -4.61 -7.17 3.81
N ALA A 9 -5.51 -7.89 4.50
CA ALA A 9 -6.51 -8.72 3.85
C ALA A 9 -7.45 -7.77 3.14
N PHE A 10 -7.31 -7.69 1.83
CA PHE A 10 -8.11 -6.85 0.99
C PHE A 10 -9.57 -7.34 1.02
N VAL A 11 -10.44 -6.59 1.72
CA VAL A 11 -11.88 -6.92 1.72
C VAL A 11 -12.45 -6.46 0.38
N THR A 12 -13.00 -7.39 -0.40
CA THR A 12 -13.73 -7.04 -1.63
C THR A 12 -14.91 -6.17 -1.27
N SER A 13 -14.93 -4.94 -1.77
CA SER A 13 -16.01 -3.98 -1.57
C SER A 13 -16.70 -3.64 -2.90
N ARG A 14 -17.72 -2.77 -2.82
CA ARG A 14 -18.67 -2.46 -3.90
C ARG A 14 -17.97 -2.05 -5.21
N SER A 15 -18.62 -2.25 -6.34
CA SER A 15 -18.20 -1.67 -7.62
C SER A 15 -18.30 -0.14 -7.57
N LEU A 16 -17.29 0.53 -8.12
CA LEU A 16 -17.25 1.96 -8.39
C LEU A 16 -17.50 2.17 -9.87
N ASN A 17 -18.34 3.14 -10.23
CA ASN A 17 -18.44 3.62 -11.60
C ASN A 17 -17.86 5.03 -11.63
N CYS A 18 -16.73 5.21 -12.34
CA CYS A 18 -16.19 6.53 -12.59
C CYS A 18 -16.93 7.13 -13.79
N CYS A 19 -17.78 8.11 -13.50
CA CYS A 19 -18.49 9.00 -14.42
C CYS A 19 -19.18 8.34 -15.64
N ALA A 20 -20.50 8.18 -15.56
CA ALA A 20 -21.36 8.33 -16.73
C ALA A 20 -21.48 9.83 -17.04
N SER A 21 -20.71 10.32 -18.01
CA SER A 21 -20.80 11.65 -18.63
C SER A 21 -20.84 12.87 -17.68
N THR A 22 -19.67 13.44 -17.38
CA THR A 22 -19.58 14.88 -17.08
C THR A 22 -18.80 15.54 -18.20
N HIS A 23 -19.54 16.08 -19.17
CA HIS A 23 -19.03 17.10 -20.08
C HIS A 23 -18.54 18.28 -19.23
N CYS A 24 -17.23 18.45 -19.12
CA CYS A 24 -16.66 19.74 -18.75
C CYS A 24 -16.55 20.56 -20.03
N GLY A 25 -17.49 21.48 -20.24
CA GLY A 25 -17.36 22.54 -21.24
C GLY A 25 -18.63 22.83 -22.03
N GLU A 26 -19.13 24.05 -21.81
CA GLU A 26 -19.99 24.86 -22.68
C GLU A 26 -21.52 24.72 -22.60
N GLU A 27 -22.15 25.86 -22.85
CA GLU A 27 -23.44 26.33 -22.37
C GLU A 27 -24.66 25.68 -23.03
N SER A 28 -25.78 25.85 -22.31
CA SER A 28 -27.15 26.01 -22.82
C SER A 28 -28.11 24.81 -22.79
N ALA A 29 -29.24 25.11 -22.12
CA ALA A 29 -30.63 24.79 -22.47
C ALA A 29 -31.12 23.32 -22.51
N ILE A 30 -32.06 23.07 -21.58
CA ILE A 30 -33.38 22.43 -21.76
C ILE A 30 -33.38 20.94 -22.16
N GLY A 31 -34.02 20.14 -21.29
CA GLY A 31 -34.04 18.68 -21.39
C GLY A 31 -35.00 18.11 -22.42
N VAL A 32 -34.87 16.80 -22.65
CA VAL A 32 -35.94 15.80 -22.75
C VAL A 32 -35.26 14.42 -22.59
N SER A 33 -35.88 13.57 -21.80
CA SER A 33 -35.53 12.18 -21.55
C SER A 33 -35.71 11.29 -22.78
N GLU A 34 -34.70 10.49 -23.15
CA GLU A 34 -34.85 9.31 -24.00
C GLU A 34 -33.76 8.25 -23.65
N PRO A 35 -34.00 6.96 -23.95
CA PRO A 35 -33.40 5.83 -23.24
C PRO A 35 -31.93 5.67 -23.62
N ARG A 36 -31.02 5.77 -22.63
CA ARG A 36 -29.58 5.56 -22.85
C ARG A 36 -29.29 4.09 -23.15
N SER A 37 -29.31 3.85 -24.45
CA SER A 37 -29.02 2.65 -25.22
C SER A 37 -27.69 1.97 -24.87
N GLU A 38 -27.69 0.65 -24.96
CA GLU A 38 -26.65 -0.36 -24.71
C GLU A 38 -25.33 -0.16 -25.50
N ALA A 39 -25.20 0.92 -26.29
CA ALA A 39 -24.04 1.23 -27.11
C ALA A 39 -22.81 1.79 -26.36
N LEU A 40 -22.97 2.23 -25.10
CA LEU A 40 -21.86 2.78 -24.29
C LEU A 40 -20.96 1.71 -23.64
N LEU A 41 -21.37 0.43 -23.65
CA LEU A 41 -20.63 -0.68 -23.03
C LEU A 41 -19.37 -1.10 -23.81
N ASN A 42 -19.25 -0.75 -25.09
CA ASN A 42 -18.12 -1.19 -25.94
C ASN A 42 -16.85 -0.34 -25.80
N HIS A 43 -16.85 0.69 -24.94
CA HIS A 43 -15.71 1.59 -24.73
C HIS A 43 -15.32 1.78 -23.25
N SER A 44 -15.88 0.96 -22.36
CA SER A 44 -15.52 0.95 -20.94
C SER A 44 -14.41 -0.06 -20.64
N ARG A 45 -13.46 0.34 -19.79
CA ARG A 45 -12.44 -0.53 -19.19
C ARG A 45 -12.71 -0.69 -17.71
N ASP A 46 -12.26 -1.82 -17.18
CA ASP A 46 -12.31 -2.13 -15.76
C ASP A 46 -10.91 -2.01 -15.16
N ALA A 47 -10.81 -1.35 -14.02
CA ALA A 47 -9.62 -1.30 -13.20
C ALA A 47 -9.87 -1.90 -11.81
N ILE A 48 -8.87 -2.58 -11.26
CA ILE A 48 -8.87 -3.06 -9.87
C ILE A 48 -8.11 -2.05 -9.02
N LEU A 49 -8.77 -1.57 -7.98
CA LEU A 49 -8.27 -0.54 -7.09
C LEU A 49 -8.19 -1.06 -5.66
N LYS A 50 -6.96 -1.15 -5.14
CA LYS A 50 -6.66 -1.62 -3.79
C LYS A 50 -6.34 -0.42 -2.89
N VAL A 51 -7.23 -0.10 -1.95
CA VAL A 51 -7.11 1.06 -1.04
C VAL A 51 -6.62 0.63 0.33
N LEU A 52 -5.59 1.31 0.84
CA LEU A 52 -4.99 1.15 2.16
C LEU A 52 -5.28 2.38 3.02
N ASP A 53 -5.98 2.18 4.14
CA ASP A 53 -6.27 3.21 5.14
C ASP A 53 -5.56 2.81 6.45
N TYR A 54 -4.34 3.33 6.64
CA TYR A 54 -3.50 3.04 7.82
C TYR A 54 -4.06 3.66 9.12
N ASP A 55 -4.91 4.69 9.01
CA ASP A 55 -5.53 5.31 10.17
C ASP A 55 -6.53 4.38 10.82
N THR A 56 -7.36 3.76 9.98
CA THR A 56 -8.40 2.82 10.41
C THR A 56 -7.95 1.36 10.41
N GLY A 57 -6.79 1.06 9.81
CA GLY A 57 -6.25 -0.30 9.68
C GLY A 57 -6.99 -1.16 8.64
N TYR A 58 -7.78 -0.55 7.75
CA TYR A 58 -8.58 -1.27 6.75
C TYR A 58 -7.93 -1.26 5.37
N ALA A 59 -8.00 -2.41 4.69
CA ALA A 59 -7.76 -2.54 3.26
C ALA A 59 -9.07 -2.86 2.52
N ARG A 60 -9.31 -2.20 1.39
CA ARG A 60 -10.51 -2.38 0.55
C ARG A 60 -10.13 -2.59 -0.90
N VAL A 61 -10.88 -3.43 -1.61
CA VAL A 61 -10.80 -3.53 -3.08
C VAL A 61 -12.05 -2.94 -3.69
N PHE A 62 -11.86 -2.14 -4.73
CA PHE A 62 -12.91 -1.65 -5.59
C PHE A 62 -12.65 -2.15 -7.01
N ARG A 63 -13.72 -2.55 -7.70
CA ARG A 63 -13.70 -2.70 -9.16
C ARG A 63 -14.26 -1.43 -9.75
N MET A 64 -13.54 -0.80 -10.65
CA MET A 64 -13.87 0.50 -11.19
C MET A 64 -14.07 0.44 -12.70
N THR A 65 -15.27 0.77 -13.15
CA THR A 65 -15.56 0.91 -14.59
C THR A 65 -15.32 2.35 -15.01
N HIS A 66 -14.57 2.57 -16.09
CA HIS A 66 -14.27 3.91 -16.61
C HIS A 66 -14.22 3.92 -18.15
N PRO A 67 -14.47 5.08 -18.80
CA PRO A 67 -14.31 5.17 -20.26
C PRO A 67 -12.84 5.05 -20.68
N HIS A 68 -12.61 4.71 -21.95
CA HIS A 68 -11.29 4.76 -22.55
C HIS A 68 -10.69 6.17 -22.48
N GLY A 69 -9.41 6.30 -22.15
CA GLY A 69 -8.74 7.59 -21.97
C GLY A 69 -9.13 8.34 -20.68
N ALA A 70 -9.84 7.71 -19.74
CA ALA A 70 -10.11 8.31 -18.44
C ALA A 70 -8.78 8.61 -17.72
N SER A 71 -8.74 9.76 -17.04
CA SER A 71 -7.59 10.16 -16.23
C SER A 71 -7.79 9.81 -14.76
N MET A 72 -6.67 9.69 -14.06
CA MET A 72 -6.62 9.44 -12.61
C MET A 72 -7.35 10.48 -11.78
N ARG A 73 -7.59 11.70 -12.29
CA ARG A 73 -8.42 12.72 -11.63
C ARG A 73 -9.80 12.18 -11.24
N CYS A 74 -10.48 11.49 -12.16
CA CYS A 74 -11.82 10.93 -11.90
C CYS A 74 -11.78 9.83 -10.82
N VAL A 75 -10.68 9.08 -10.77
CA VAL A 75 -10.45 8.04 -9.75
C VAL A 75 -10.29 8.67 -8.38
N TYR A 76 -9.46 9.71 -8.27
CA TYR A 76 -9.26 10.45 -7.03
C TYR A 76 -10.55 11.06 -6.49
N GLU A 77 -11.38 11.67 -7.36
CA GLU A 77 -12.68 12.23 -6.99
C GLU A 77 -13.67 11.15 -6.53
N SER A 78 -13.75 10.03 -7.26
CA SER A 78 -14.66 8.93 -6.91
C SER A 78 -14.26 8.24 -5.60
N LEU A 79 -12.96 8.04 -5.39
CA LEU A 79 -12.42 7.52 -4.13
C LEU A 79 -12.70 8.44 -2.96
N ALA A 80 -12.45 9.74 -3.12
CA ALA A 80 -12.71 10.75 -2.12
C ALA A 80 -14.17 10.70 -1.65
N ASN A 81 -15.11 10.63 -2.59
CA ASN A 81 -16.54 10.54 -2.29
C ASN A 81 -16.90 9.25 -1.52
N VAL A 82 -16.41 8.09 -1.95
CA VAL A 82 -16.75 6.80 -1.32
C VAL A 82 -16.06 6.62 0.04
N MET A 83 -14.87 7.19 0.21
CA MET A 83 -14.11 7.12 1.46
C MET A 83 -14.48 8.25 2.42
N ALA A 84 -15.41 9.15 2.05
CA ALA A 84 -15.76 10.37 2.78
C ALA A 84 -14.50 11.16 3.20
N ALA A 85 -13.60 11.35 2.23
CA ALA A 85 -12.27 11.91 2.37
C ALA A 85 -12.02 12.98 1.30
N ASN A 86 -10.92 13.72 1.41
CA ASN A 86 -10.52 14.64 0.33
C ASN A 86 -9.72 13.89 -0.75
N SER A 87 -9.85 14.30 -2.01
CA SER A 87 -9.05 13.74 -3.10
C SER A 87 -7.55 13.98 -2.91
N SER A 88 -7.17 15.04 -2.20
CA SER A 88 -5.79 15.34 -1.79
C SER A 88 -5.24 14.39 -0.73
N GLU A 89 -6.07 13.58 -0.08
CA GLU A 89 -5.64 12.55 0.88
C GLU A 89 -5.32 11.23 0.18
N MET A 90 -5.58 11.11 -1.12
CA MET A 90 -5.39 9.87 -1.86
C MET A 90 -4.08 9.90 -2.64
N ILE A 91 -3.24 8.90 -2.44
CA ILE A 91 -1.98 8.74 -3.16
C ILE A 91 -2.06 7.42 -3.92
N CYS A 92 -2.28 7.51 -5.23
CA CYS A 92 -2.32 6.30 -6.05
C CYS A 92 -0.94 5.98 -6.61
N TYR A 93 -0.63 4.69 -6.72
CA TYR A 93 0.57 4.21 -7.38
C TYR A 93 0.28 2.92 -8.15
N THR A 94 1.04 2.70 -9.22
CA THR A 94 0.86 1.54 -10.10
C THR A 94 1.88 0.45 -9.76
N PRO A 95 1.47 -0.84 -9.75
CA PRO A 95 2.40 -1.95 -9.68
C PRO A 95 3.16 -2.17 -11.00
N PRO A 96 4.19 -3.03 -11.03
CA PRO A 96 4.73 -3.57 -12.27
C PRO A 96 3.61 -4.15 -13.14
N PRO A 97 3.70 -4.00 -14.47
CA PRO A 97 2.79 -4.68 -15.39
C PRO A 97 2.77 -6.18 -15.07
N MET A 98 1.59 -6.79 -14.98
CA MET A 98 1.49 -8.21 -14.71
C MET A 98 2.28 -8.99 -15.76
N SER A 99 3.21 -9.83 -15.30
CA SER A 99 3.89 -10.77 -16.18
C SER A 99 2.89 -11.80 -16.70
N ALA A 100 3.19 -12.43 -17.84
CA ALA A 100 2.33 -13.46 -18.44
C ALA A 100 2.02 -14.65 -17.49
N GLY A 101 2.78 -14.80 -16.39
CA GLY A 101 2.55 -15.80 -15.34
C GLY A 101 1.48 -15.43 -14.31
N GLY A 102 0.86 -14.24 -14.39
CA GLY A 102 -0.27 -13.85 -13.53
C GLY A 102 0.08 -13.58 -12.06
N VAL A 103 1.36 -13.57 -11.68
CA VAL A 103 1.80 -13.23 -10.32
C VAL A 103 1.87 -11.71 -10.21
N LEU A 104 0.98 -11.14 -9.41
CA LEU A 104 1.00 -9.73 -9.06
C LEU A 104 2.20 -9.47 -8.13
N SER A 105 3.18 -8.69 -8.57
CA SER A 105 4.20 -8.15 -7.67
C SER A 105 3.67 -6.86 -7.08
N LEU A 106 3.58 -6.80 -5.76
CA LEU A 106 3.03 -5.64 -5.06
C LEU A 106 4.01 -4.48 -4.92
N CYS A 107 5.16 -4.47 -5.61
CA CYS A 107 6.02 -3.28 -5.63
C CYS A 107 5.29 -2.09 -6.26
N ALA A 108 5.61 -0.86 -5.86
CA ALA A 108 5.18 0.36 -6.53
C ALA A 108 6.22 0.77 -7.58
N MET A 109 5.76 1.13 -8.78
CA MET A 109 6.59 1.59 -9.89
C MET A 109 6.54 3.10 -10.10
N LYS A 110 5.42 3.74 -9.80
CA LYS A 110 5.23 5.18 -9.99
C LYS A 110 4.03 5.68 -9.17
N VAL A 111 4.16 6.87 -8.57
CA VAL A 111 3.01 7.64 -8.04
C VAL A 111 2.26 8.23 -9.22
N LEU A 112 0.95 7.99 -9.26
CA LEU A 112 0.08 8.41 -10.36
C LEU A 112 -0.37 9.87 -10.20
N GLU A 113 -0.13 10.68 -11.21
CA GLU A 113 -0.59 12.06 -11.29
C GLU A 113 -2.03 12.16 -11.79
N PRO A 114 -2.80 13.22 -11.48
CA PRO A 114 -4.20 13.34 -11.92
C PRO A 114 -4.35 13.35 -13.45
N ALA A 115 -3.28 13.70 -14.16
CA ALA A 115 -3.22 13.71 -15.61
C ALA A 115 -2.84 12.34 -16.21
N ASP A 116 -2.32 11.40 -15.42
CA ASP A 116 -2.01 10.05 -15.90
C ASP A 116 -3.29 9.30 -16.28
N GLU A 117 -3.18 8.39 -17.24
CA GLU A 117 -4.25 7.45 -17.58
C GLU A 117 -4.48 6.44 -16.46
N VAL A 118 -5.71 5.94 -16.35
CA VAL A 118 -6.06 4.90 -15.37
C VAL A 118 -5.47 3.55 -15.78
N PRO A 119 -4.59 2.92 -14.97
CA PRO A 119 -4.08 1.59 -15.24
C PRO A 119 -5.11 0.50 -14.86
N ASP A 120 -4.94 -0.70 -15.41
CA ASP A 120 -5.83 -1.86 -15.12
C ASP A 120 -5.77 -2.29 -13.63
N VAL A 121 -4.64 -2.04 -12.96
CA VAL A 121 -4.49 -2.25 -11.51
C VAL A 121 -3.78 -1.06 -10.89
N LEU A 122 -4.30 -0.56 -9.78
CA LEU A 122 -3.61 0.44 -8.95
C LEU A 122 -3.85 0.23 -7.46
N PHE A 123 -2.93 0.80 -6.70
CA PHE A 123 -3.01 0.92 -5.25
C PHE A 123 -3.30 2.36 -4.90
N CYS A 124 -3.98 2.58 -3.79
CA CYS A 124 -4.19 3.89 -3.23
C CYS A 124 -3.94 3.85 -1.73
N GLN A 125 -3.04 4.71 -1.26
CA GLN A 125 -2.88 4.97 0.17
C GLN A 125 -3.67 6.22 0.54
N LYS A 126 -4.49 6.13 1.58
CA LYS A 126 -5.07 7.31 2.23
C LYS A 126 -4.08 7.90 3.24
N ALA A 127 -3.74 9.17 3.08
CA ALA A 127 -2.85 9.91 3.95
C ALA A 127 -3.61 10.58 5.10
N ALA A 128 -3.04 10.53 6.30
CA ALA A 128 -3.65 11.02 7.54
C ALA A 128 -3.74 12.56 7.66
N VAL A 129 -3.23 13.34 6.70
CA VAL A 129 -3.12 14.81 6.85
C VAL A 129 -3.54 15.57 5.58
N PRO A 130 -4.51 16.51 5.69
CA PRO A 130 -4.78 17.48 4.65
C PRO A 130 -3.67 18.52 4.64
N ARG A 131 -2.77 18.47 3.66
CA ARG A 131 -1.90 19.64 3.38
C ARG A 131 -2.82 20.76 2.87
N ARG A 132 -2.78 21.93 3.51
CA ARG A 132 -3.57 23.14 3.15
C ARG A 132 -3.26 23.74 1.75
N SER A 133 -2.56 23.01 0.90
CA SER A 133 -2.21 23.42 -0.46
C SER A 133 -2.35 22.21 -1.38
N ALA A 134 -2.81 22.45 -2.60
CA ALA A 134 -2.93 21.43 -3.64
C ALA A 134 -1.70 20.52 -3.61
N VAL A 135 -1.94 19.20 -3.56
CA VAL A 135 -0.88 18.19 -3.50
C VAL A 135 -0.03 18.35 -4.75
N SER A 136 1.09 19.07 -4.62
CA SER A 136 2.18 18.88 -5.55
C SER A 136 2.71 17.48 -5.25
N LEU A 137 2.39 16.52 -6.13
CA LEU A 137 2.78 15.11 -6.00
C LEU A 137 4.30 14.92 -6.00
N SER A 138 5.07 15.96 -6.34
CA SER A 138 6.53 16.06 -6.25
C SER A 138 7.13 15.91 -4.84
N ARG A 139 6.33 15.50 -3.84
CA ARG A 139 6.72 15.48 -2.41
C ARG A 139 6.49 14.13 -1.72
N TRP A 140 6.23 13.07 -2.48
CA TRP A 140 6.06 11.72 -1.94
C TRP A 140 7.26 10.87 -2.29
N LEU A 141 7.80 10.19 -1.28
CA LEU A 141 8.79 9.13 -1.47
C LEU A 141 8.06 7.79 -1.43
N LEU A 142 8.15 7.02 -2.51
CA LEU A 142 7.70 5.63 -2.50
C LEU A 142 8.71 4.74 -1.79
N ILE A 143 8.20 3.89 -0.91
CA ILE A 143 8.99 2.94 -0.15
C ILE A 143 8.45 1.54 -0.46
N ASN A 144 9.26 0.76 -1.15
CA ASN A 144 9.03 -0.66 -1.36
C ASN A 144 9.61 -1.43 -0.18
N VAL A 145 8.87 -2.42 0.35
CA VAL A 145 9.35 -3.26 1.45
C VAL A 145 9.55 -4.66 0.93
N LEU A 146 10.81 -5.07 0.87
CA LEU A 146 11.24 -6.35 0.34
C LEU A 146 11.82 -7.21 1.47
N MET A 147 11.89 -8.50 1.24
CA MET A 147 12.62 -9.44 2.08
C MET A 147 13.63 -10.20 1.24
N CYS A 148 14.78 -10.49 1.82
CA CYS A 148 15.83 -11.30 1.21
C CYS A 148 15.88 -12.68 1.88
N GLY A 149 15.64 -13.71 1.08
CA GLY A 149 15.87 -15.10 1.50
C GLY A 149 17.36 -15.42 1.64
N SER A 150 17.65 -16.55 2.27
CA SER A 150 19.02 -17.10 2.37
C SER A 150 19.60 -17.49 1.00
N ASP A 151 18.73 -17.75 0.03
CA ASP A 151 19.04 -17.97 -1.39
C ASP A 151 19.31 -16.67 -2.17
N GLY A 152 19.18 -15.50 -1.52
CA GLY A 152 19.32 -14.19 -2.14
C GLY A 152 18.10 -13.74 -2.94
N VAL A 153 17.01 -14.52 -2.94
CA VAL A 153 15.79 -14.16 -3.67
C VAL A 153 15.04 -13.06 -2.90
N LEU A 154 14.64 -12.02 -3.64
CA LEU A 154 13.84 -10.93 -3.12
C LEU A 154 12.35 -11.20 -3.31
N THR A 155 11.58 -11.09 -2.24
CA THR A 155 10.12 -11.14 -2.26
C THR A 155 9.54 -9.88 -1.62
N VAL A 156 8.27 -9.58 -1.89
CA VAL A 156 7.59 -8.45 -1.23
C VAL A 156 7.26 -8.83 0.20
N GLY A 157 7.73 -8.04 1.16
CA GLY A 157 7.54 -8.26 2.60
C GLY A 157 6.39 -7.47 3.21
N HIS A 158 6.00 -6.36 2.57
CA HIS A 158 4.88 -5.53 2.96
C HIS A 158 4.39 -4.73 1.75
N VAL A 159 3.13 -4.27 1.79
CA VAL A 159 2.59 -3.38 0.76
C VAL A 159 3.40 -2.08 0.69
N PRO A 160 3.57 -1.45 -0.49
CA PRO A 160 4.35 -0.22 -0.59
C PRO A 160 3.69 0.94 0.14
N CYS A 161 4.52 1.82 0.65
CA CYS A 161 4.11 3.01 1.37
C CYS A 161 4.54 4.26 0.61
N ALA A 162 3.69 5.27 0.58
CA ALA A 162 4.07 6.62 0.16
C ALA A 162 4.20 7.49 1.41
N VAL A 163 5.37 8.06 1.65
CA VAL A 163 5.61 8.95 2.79
C VAL A 163 5.88 10.39 2.33
N PRO A 164 5.40 11.39 3.08
CA PRO A 164 5.68 12.78 2.73
C PRO A 164 7.13 13.11 3.06
N VAL A 165 7.86 13.67 2.10
CA VAL A 165 9.23 14.17 2.32
C VAL A 165 9.27 15.69 2.25
N ALA A 166 10.14 16.30 3.06
CA ALA A 166 10.43 17.72 3.01
C ALA A 166 11.36 18.02 1.83
N VAL A 167 11.18 19.19 1.20
CA VAL A 167 12.02 19.60 0.07
C VAL A 167 13.43 19.88 0.59
N GLY A 168 14.44 19.24 -0.01
CA GLY A 168 15.83 19.65 0.09
C GLY A 168 16.77 18.65 0.75
N PHE A 169 16.31 17.73 1.61
CA PHE A 169 17.17 16.69 2.19
C PHE A 169 16.32 15.50 2.68
N ILE A 170 16.38 14.36 2.00
CA ILE A 170 15.84 13.10 2.51
C ILE A 170 16.96 12.44 3.32
N THR A 171 16.66 12.07 4.56
CA THR A 171 17.59 11.34 5.44
C THR A 171 17.05 9.95 5.73
N ARG A 172 17.94 9.00 5.97
CA ARG A 172 17.61 7.62 6.35
C ARG A 172 16.72 7.59 7.59
N ASP A 173 17.07 8.37 8.60
CA ASP A 173 16.23 8.51 9.81
C ASP A 173 14.86 9.14 9.50
N GLY A 174 14.79 10.11 8.59
CA GLY A 174 13.52 10.69 8.17
C GLY A 174 12.60 9.68 7.48
N VAL A 175 13.19 8.80 6.63
CA VAL A 175 12.48 7.70 5.97
C VAL A 175 11.93 6.72 7.01
N PHE A 176 12.77 6.26 7.94
CA PHE A 176 12.37 5.30 8.97
C PHE A 176 11.36 5.89 9.95
N ASN A 177 11.54 7.14 10.40
CA ASN A 177 10.56 7.81 11.26
C ASN A 177 9.19 7.91 10.58
N SER A 178 9.18 8.22 9.28
CA SER A 178 7.93 8.30 8.51
C SER A 178 7.25 6.94 8.36
N MET A 179 8.04 5.87 8.12
CA MET A 179 7.54 4.50 8.09
C MET A 179 6.99 4.05 9.45
N CYS A 180 7.72 4.28 10.53
CA CYS A 180 7.29 3.95 11.89
C CYS A 180 5.99 4.67 12.26
N ALA A 181 5.87 5.96 11.93
CA ALA A 181 4.66 6.73 12.16
C ALA A 181 3.47 6.22 11.33
N LEU A 182 3.68 5.95 10.04
CA LEU A 182 2.64 5.46 9.13
C LEU A 182 2.11 4.08 9.56
N LEU A 183 3.02 3.17 9.88
CA LEU A 183 2.70 1.78 10.25
C LEU A 183 2.40 1.61 11.75
N LYS A 184 2.49 2.68 12.54
CA LYS A 184 2.30 2.67 14.00
C LYS A 184 3.15 1.57 14.66
N MET A 185 4.42 1.46 14.25
CA MET A 185 5.32 0.42 14.70
C MET A 185 5.63 0.54 16.21
N GLY A 186 5.76 -0.61 16.88
CA GLY A 186 6.31 -0.67 18.23
C GLY A 186 7.83 -0.51 18.25
N LEU A 187 8.39 -0.30 19.45
CA LEU A 187 9.82 -0.01 19.66
C LEU A 187 10.76 -1.07 19.05
N GLU A 188 10.44 -2.35 19.20
CA GLU A 188 11.32 -3.42 18.71
C GLU A 188 11.31 -3.52 17.17
N CYS A 189 10.14 -3.32 16.54
CA CYS A 189 10.04 -3.24 15.08
C CYS A 189 10.74 -2.00 14.52
N ASP A 190 10.69 -0.85 15.21
CA ASP A 190 11.46 0.35 14.85
C ASP A 190 12.98 0.07 14.87
N ARG A 191 13.47 -0.58 15.94
CA ARG A 191 14.90 -0.97 16.02
C ARG A 191 15.31 -1.89 14.87
N GLN A 192 14.49 -2.89 14.57
CA GLN A 192 14.74 -3.79 13.45
C GLN A 192 14.72 -3.06 12.11
N LEU A 193 13.72 -2.19 11.87
CA LEU A 193 13.62 -1.37 10.67
C LEU A 193 14.91 -0.55 10.46
N ARG A 194 15.42 0.08 11.52
CA ARG A 194 16.65 0.89 11.45
C ARG A 194 17.89 0.07 11.12
N GLY A 195 17.91 -1.21 11.48
CA GLY A 195 18.94 -2.18 11.12
C GLY A 195 18.86 -2.67 9.67
N CYS A 196 17.74 -2.46 8.97
CA CYS A 196 17.55 -2.94 7.61
C CYS A 196 18.38 -2.18 6.58
N ALA A 197 18.74 -2.84 5.49
CA ALA A 197 19.38 -2.18 4.37
C ALA A 197 18.37 -1.28 3.62
N LEU A 198 18.82 -0.11 3.18
CA LEU A 198 18.01 0.87 2.45
C LEU A 198 18.71 1.17 1.13
N PHE A 199 18.00 1.03 0.02
CA PHE A 199 18.53 1.21 -1.34
C PHE A 199 17.72 2.23 -2.11
N CYS A 200 18.39 3.00 -2.96
CA CYS A 200 17.71 3.77 -4.00
C CYS A 200 17.14 2.83 -5.06
N CYS A 201 15.96 3.15 -5.60
CA CYS A 201 15.30 2.31 -6.59
C CYS A 201 14.85 3.11 -7.80
N THR A 202 14.93 2.49 -8.97
CA THR A 202 14.40 3.04 -10.22
C THR A 202 13.46 2.03 -10.86
N ALA A 203 12.30 2.49 -11.30
CA ALA A 203 11.42 1.71 -12.15
C ALA A 203 11.97 1.69 -13.59
N GLU A 204 12.19 0.51 -14.14
CA GLU A 204 12.53 0.29 -15.55
C GLU A 204 11.44 -0.59 -16.16
N GLU A 205 10.78 -0.15 -17.24
CA GLU A 205 9.68 -0.82 -17.98
C GLU A 205 8.79 -1.81 -17.20
N LYS A 206 9.31 -2.99 -16.82
CA LYS A 206 8.59 -4.07 -16.15
C LYS A 206 9.17 -4.51 -14.80
N SER A 207 10.17 -3.82 -14.27
CA SER A 207 10.92 -4.21 -13.06
C SER A 207 11.36 -3.02 -12.22
N LEU A 208 11.45 -3.24 -10.91
CA LEU A 208 12.12 -2.34 -9.98
C LEU A 208 13.60 -2.74 -9.90
N VAL A 209 14.49 -1.81 -10.22
CA VAL A 209 15.94 -2.02 -10.14
C VAL A 209 16.48 -1.37 -8.88
N LEU A 210 17.06 -2.19 -8.00
CA LEU A 210 17.82 -1.72 -6.85
C LEU A 210 19.15 -1.14 -7.33
N ARG A 211 19.47 0.07 -6.89
CA ARG A 211 20.71 0.78 -7.23
C ARG A 211 21.64 0.76 -6.01
N ASP A 212 22.37 1.83 -5.82
CA ASP A 212 23.28 2.00 -4.71
C ASP A 212 22.53 2.05 -3.36
N PRO A 213 23.23 1.70 -2.26
CA PRO A 213 22.76 1.98 -0.91
C PRO A 213 22.35 3.45 -0.77
N PHE A 214 21.31 3.71 0.00
CA PHE A 214 20.84 5.06 0.26
C PHE A 214 21.82 5.81 1.16
N PHE A 215 22.11 7.07 0.79
CA PHE A 215 22.89 8.00 1.60
C PHE A 215 22.09 9.27 1.85
N ASP A 216 22.31 9.90 3.01
CA ASP A 216 21.62 11.14 3.38
C ASP A 216 21.89 12.26 2.37
N GLY A 217 20.84 13.00 2.04
CA GLY A 217 20.88 14.05 1.01
C GLY A 217 20.67 13.54 -0.42
N ALA A 218 20.51 12.23 -0.61
CA ALA A 218 20.01 11.71 -1.87
C ALA A 218 18.57 12.21 -2.11
N CYS A 219 18.22 12.39 -3.39
CA CYS A 219 16.87 12.81 -3.82
C CYS A 219 16.19 11.72 -4.67
N PRO A 220 16.07 10.47 -4.20
CA PRO A 220 15.40 9.44 -4.97
C PRO A 220 13.90 9.70 -5.00
N SER A 221 13.25 9.33 -6.11
CA SER A 221 11.79 9.23 -6.16
C SER A 221 11.27 8.00 -5.42
N GLN A 222 12.09 6.96 -5.29
CA GLN A 222 11.73 5.69 -4.66
C GLN A 222 12.91 5.03 -3.95
N VAL A 223 12.63 4.33 -2.86
CA VAL A 223 13.60 3.52 -2.12
C VAL A 223 13.02 2.13 -1.83
N ALA A 224 13.90 1.19 -1.50
CA ALA A 224 13.53 -0.12 -0.99
C ALA A 224 14.20 -0.39 0.35
N ILE A 225 13.42 -0.92 1.28
CA ILE A 225 13.89 -1.43 2.56
C ILE A 225 13.92 -2.95 2.46
N ILE A 226 15.05 -3.55 2.77
CA ILE A 226 15.25 -4.99 2.68
C ILE A 226 15.34 -5.59 4.08
N TYR A 227 14.34 -6.39 4.43
CA TYR A 227 14.29 -7.21 5.63
C TYR A 227 14.96 -8.58 5.39
N GLY A 228 15.48 -9.18 6.44
CA GLY A 228 15.77 -10.62 6.42
C GLY A 228 14.46 -11.41 6.41
N VAL A 229 14.39 -12.46 5.61
CA VAL A 229 13.30 -13.44 5.71
C VAL A 229 13.39 -14.17 7.05
N VAL A 230 12.23 -14.45 7.64
CA VAL A 230 12.09 -15.31 8.81
C VAL A 230 11.64 -16.70 8.35
N ASP A 231 12.23 -17.75 8.90
CA ASP A 231 11.91 -19.14 8.55
C ASP A 231 10.89 -19.76 9.50
N VAL A 232 10.19 -20.79 9.01
CA VAL A 232 9.25 -21.56 9.83
C VAL A 232 10.01 -22.28 10.95
N GLY A 233 9.51 -22.16 12.18
CA GLY A 233 10.15 -22.68 13.38
C GLY A 233 11.00 -21.64 14.12
N GLU A 234 11.31 -20.49 13.52
CA GLU A 234 12.02 -19.43 14.21
C GLU A 234 11.13 -18.73 15.25
N VAL A 235 11.77 -18.27 16.32
CA VAL A 235 11.12 -17.53 17.39
C VAL A 235 11.21 -16.04 17.09
N VAL A 236 10.09 -15.35 17.21
CA VAL A 236 9.95 -13.94 16.90
C VAL A 236 9.26 -13.20 18.04
N LEU A 237 9.56 -11.91 18.17
CA LEU A 237 8.70 -10.97 18.85
C LEU A 237 7.70 -10.39 17.84
N VAL A 238 6.43 -10.39 18.22
CA VAL A 238 5.37 -9.75 17.44
C VAL A 238 5.00 -8.44 18.12
N SER A 239 5.08 -7.34 17.38
CA SER A 239 4.54 -6.05 17.81
C SER A 239 3.43 -5.64 16.84
N ALA A 240 2.19 -5.88 17.26
CA ALA A 240 1.01 -5.46 16.54
C ALA A 240 0.10 -4.68 17.49
N PRO A 241 -0.48 -3.54 17.05
CA PRO A 241 -1.44 -2.81 17.88
C PRO A 241 -2.66 -3.68 18.12
N LEU A 242 -2.79 -4.20 19.34
CA LEU A 242 -3.98 -4.91 19.79
C LEU A 242 -5.13 -3.90 19.90
N LEU A 243 -6.28 -4.19 19.27
CA LEU A 243 -7.46 -3.34 19.37
C LEU A 243 -7.86 -3.12 20.84
N PRO A 244 -8.31 -1.90 21.23
CA PRO A 244 -8.61 -1.54 22.62
C PRO A 244 -9.68 -2.39 23.32
N SER A 245 -10.41 -3.24 22.58
CA SER A 245 -11.47 -4.11 23.11
C SER A 245 -10.93 -5.39 23.76
N VAL A 246 -9.66 -5.74 23.55
CA VAL A 246 -9.00 -6.85 24.23
C VAL A 246 -8.24 -6.29 25.43
N SER A 247 -8.91 -6.34 26.59
CA SER A 247 -8.45 -6.09 27.97
C SER A 247 -7.08 -5.40 28.18
N LYS A 248 -7.09 -4.38 29.04
CA LYS A 248 -5.97 -3.55 29.56
C LYS A 248 -4.73 -4.28 30.14
N ALA A 249 -4.56 -5.58 29.95
CA ALA A 249 -3.54 -6.40 30.61
C ALA A 249 -2.58 -7.16 29.66
N ARG A 250 -2.73 -7.06 28.32
CA ARG A 250 -1.81 -7.73 27.40
C ARG A 250 -0.55 -6.90 27.13
N PRO A 251 0.64 -7.51 27.14
CA PRO A 251 1.86 -6.82 26.74
C PRO A 251 1.76 -6.42 25.26
N SER A 252 2.32 -5.25 24.92
CA SER A 252 2.39 -4.71 23.55
C SER A 252 3.30 -5.51 22.60
N VAL A 253 4.01 -6.48 23.16
CA VAL A 253 4.96 -7.36 22.49
C VAL A 253 4.74 -8.77 23.04
N LEU A 254 4.65 -9.75 22.14
CA LEU A 254 4.50 -11.16 22.50
C LEU A 254 5.56 -11.99 21.79
N GLN A 255 6.00 -13.07 22.42
CA GLN A 255 6.90 -14.03 21.82
C GLN A 255 6.09 -15.13 21.14
N ALA A 256 6.43 -15.44 19.89
CA ALA A 256 5.74 -16.43 19.08
C ALA A 256 6.73 -17.25 18.24
N VAL A 257 6.26 -18.37 17.71
CA VAL A 257 6.99 -19.21 16.76
C VAL A 257 6.32 -19.08 15.40
N VAL A 258 7.10 -18.88 14.33
CA VAL A 258 6.57 -18.87 12.97
C VAL A 258 6.09 -20.28 12.62
N VAL A 259 4.80 -20.45 12.39
CA VAL A 259 4.20 -21.74 12.02
C VAL A 259 3.98 -21.85 10.52
N ARG A 260 3.85 -20.73 9.82
CA ARG A 260 3.63 -20.70 8.38
C ARG A 260 4.23 -19.45 7.76
N ARG A 261 4.85 -19.62 6.59
CA ARG A 261 5.20 -18.55 5.66
C ARG A 261 4.57 -18.86 4.31
N TYR A 262 3.88 -17.89 3.71
CA TYR A 262 3.20 -18.08 2.43
C TYR A 262 3.09 -16.74 1.69
N ALA A 263 2.89 -16.80 0.38
CA ALA A 263 2.58 -15.61 -0.41
C ALA A 263 1.07 -15.55 -0.65
N GLU A 264 0.48 -14.38 -0.45
CA GLU A 264 -0.91 -14.10 -0.82
C GLU A 264 -1.00 -12.68 -1.36
N ASP A 265 -1.78 -12.49 -2.42
CA ASP A 265 -1.97 -11.19 -3.09
C ASP A 265 -0.67 -10.53 -3.60
N GLY A 266 0.46 -11.24 -3.62
CA GLY A 266 1.77 -10.70 -3.99
C GLY A 266 2.60 -10.18 -2.82
N VAL A 267 2.17 -10.37 -1.56
CA VAL A 267 2.95 -10.13 -0.34
C VAL A 267 3.25 -11.45 0.35
N THR A 268 4.41 -11.54 0.96
CA THR A 268 4.75 -12.66 1.86
C THR A 268 4.20 -12.40 3.26
N LEU A 269 3.45 -13.36 3.76
CA LEU A 269 2.73 -13.34 5.02
C LEU A 269 3.22 -14.46 5.93
N TYR A 270 3.02 -14.23 7.23
CA TYR A 270 3.41 -15.12 8.32
C TYR A 270 2.23 -15.41 9.22
N ASP A 271 2.03 -16.69 9.54
CA ASP A 271 1.22 -17.08 10.69
C ASP A 271 2.17 -17.48 11.81
N VAL A 272 1.93 -16.95 13.01
CA VAL A 272 2.78 -17.17 14.19
C VAL A 272 1.94 -17.63 15.36
N LYS A 273 2.46 -18.58 16.14
CA LYS A 273 1.80 -19.11 17.32
C LYS A 273 2.47 -18.57 18.57
N GLU A 274 1.72 -17.92 19.44
CA GLU A 274 2.23 -17.44 20.72
C GLU A 274 2.75 -18.61 21.56
N VAL A 275 3.91 -18.41 22.19
CA VAL A 275 4.55 -19.42 23.03
C VAL A 275 3.64 -19.75 24.21
N ASP A 276 3.49 -21.04 24.51
CA ASP A 276 2.66 -21.57 25.61
C ASP A 276 1.15 -21.30 25.53
N THR A 277 0.63 -20.82 24.39
CA THR A 277 -0.81 -20.67 24.17
C THR A 277 -1.30 -21.37 22.88
N THR A 278 -2.61 -21.43 22.70
CA THR A 278 -3.24 -21.90 21.46
C THR A 278 -3.50 -20.77 20.46
N LEU A 279 -3.08 -19.54 20.78
CA LEU A 279 -3.32 -18.38 19.95
C LEU A 279 -2.42 -18.40 18.72
N VAL A 280 -3.03 -18.34 17.54
CA VAL A 280 -2.34 -18.11 16.27
C VAL A 280 -2.72 -16.72 15.79
N LEU A 281 -1.69 -15.91 15.50
CA LEU A 281 -1.83 -14.64 14.82
C LEU A 281 -1.50 -14.88 13.35
N GLU A 282 -2.49 -14.66 12.49
CA GLU A 282 -2.39 -14.99 11.09
C GLU A 282 -2.06 -13.74 10.26
N ARG A 283 -1.46 -13.99 9.09
CA ARG A 283 -1.29 -13.02 8.01
C ARG A 283 -0.48 -11.79 8.40
N LEU A 284 0.53 -11.94 9.26
CA LEU A 284 1.44 -10.87 9.63
C LEU A 284 2.44 -10.61 8.50
N THR A 285 2.96 -9.39 8.43
CA THR A 285 4.01 -8.98 7.48
C THR A 285 5.35 -8.82 8.20
N CYS A 286 6.44 -8.70 7.43
CA CYS A 286 7.79 -8.54 8.01
C CYS A 286 7.96 -7.31 8.91
N THR A 287 7.11 -6.29 8.74
CA THR A 287 7.15 -5.06 9.56
C THR A 287 6.59 -5.24 10.97
N GLN A 288 6.07 -6.42 11.29
CA GLN A 288 5.42 -6.74 12.57
C GLN A 288 6.17 -7.82 13.36
N LEU A 289 7.25 -8.37 12.80
CA LEU A 289 7.98 -9.51 13.32
C LEU A 289 9.46 -9.18 13.50
N VAL A 290 9.97 -9.36 14.73
CA VAL A 290 11.39 -9.22 15.04
C VAL A 290 11.95 -10.62 15.35
N PRO A 291 12.82 -11.20 14.52
CA PRO A 291 13.50 -12.46 14.86
C PRO A 291 14.40 -12.28 16.10
N LEU A 292 14.42 -13.31 16.96
CA LEU A 292 15.15 -13.36 18.23
C LEU A 292 16.50 -14.06 18.14
#